data_AF-A0A401MJS8-F1
#
_entry.id   AF-A0A401MJS8-F1
#
_cell.length_a   1.000
_cell.length_b   1.000
_cell.length_c   1.000
_cell.angle_alpha   90.00
_cell.angle_beta   90.00
_cell.angle_gamma   90.00
#
_symmetry.space_group_name_H-M   'P 1'
#
loop_
_entity.id
_entity.type
_entity.pdbx_description
1 polymer ?
#
loop_
_entity_poly.entity_id
_entity_poly.type
_entity_poly.pdbx_seq_one_letter_code
_entity_poly.pdbx_strand_id
1 'polypeptide(L)'
;MHHDGPIIPMPPLTRDALREAVKRLSLVNLPQFDLEAGRAFDQASHTGSTAPLQIFLKRWGVFVAIERDPRRAAHLHEAERISQDGSAGEEAFHAAKAEINGILREAEQEIEGLQLLRASLMDPG
;
A
#
# COMPACT_ATOMS: atom_id res chain seq x y z
N MET A 1 13.06 -15.10 17.25
CA MET A 1 13.62 -14.52 16.01
C MET A 1 12.68 -13.41 15.61
N HIS A 2 13.09 -12.15 15.73
CA HIS A 2 12.31 -11.05 15.17
C HIS A 2 12.52 -11.13 13.66
N HIS A 3 11.44 -11.26 12.88
CA HIS A 3 11.54 -11.27 11.44
C HIS A 3 11.84 -9.84 10.99
N ASP A 4 13.11 -9.55 10.66
CA ASP A 4 13.59 -8.23 10.22
C ASP A 4 13.34 -7.95 8.73
N GLY A 5 12.28 -8.53 8.16
CA GLY A 5 11.96 -8.38 6.75
C GLY A 5 10.56 -8.89 6.40
N PRO A 6 10.20 -8.86 5.11
CA PRO A 6 8.83 -9.10 4.71
C PRO A 6 8.31 -10.49 5.08
N ILE A 7 7.15 -10.54 5.72
CA ILE A 7 6.49 -11.78 6.15
C ILE A 7 5.72 -12.48 5.01
N ILE A 8 5.42 -11.75 3.94
CA ILE A 8 4.95 -12.30 2.67
C ILE A 8 5.66 -11.60 1.49
N PRO A 9 5.87 -12.30 0.35
CA PRO A 9 6.31 -11.63 -0.87
C PRO A 9 5.26 -10.62 -1.34
N MET A 10 5.69 -9.61 -2.10
CA MET A 10 4.75 -8.68 -2.72
C MET A 10 3.84 -9.46 -3.69
N PRO A 11 2.51 -9.44 -3.52
CA PRO A 11 1.60 -10.14 -4.41
C PRO A 11 1.52 -9.45 -5.77
N PRO A 12 1.05 -10.16 -6.82
CA PRO A 12 0.59 -9.51 -8.04
C PRO A 12 -0.43 -8.40 -7.74
N LEU A 13 -0.31 -7.23 -8.39
CA LEU A 13 -1.28 -6.13 -8.27
C LEU A 13 -2.57 -6.45 -9.04
N THR A 14 -3.33 -7.40 -8.50
CA THR A 14 -4.66 -7.80 -8.93
C THR A 14 -5.58 -7.80 -7.72
N ARG A 15 -6.88 -7.57 -7.92
CA ARG A 15 -7.84 -7.49 -6.82
C ARG A 15 -7.78 -8.73 -5.92
N ASP A 16 -7.82 -9.92 -6.50
CA ASP A 16 -7.94 -11.15 -5.71
C ASP A 16 -6.64 -11.46 -4.94
N ALA A 17 -5.47 -11.24 -5.56
CA ALA A 17 -4.19 -11.43 -4.87
C ALA A 17 -3.97 -10.40 -3.74
N LEU A 18 -4.36 -9.14 -3.96
CA LEU A 18 -4.32 -8.11 -2.92
C LEU A 18 -5.29 -8.42 -1.78
N ARG A 19 -6.49 -8.91 -2.10
CA ARG A 19 -7.49 -9.30 -1.08
C ARG A 19 -6.97 -10.39 -0.16
N GLU A 20 -6.33 -11.43 -0.72
CA GLU A 20 -5.72 -12.50 0.07
C GLU A 20 -4.54 -12.03 0.90
N ALA A 21 -3.73 -11.09 0.39
CA ALA A 21 -2.67 -10.45 1.17
C ALA A 21 -3.25 -9.64 2.34
N VAL A 22 -4.26 -8.80 2.10
CA VAL A 22 -4.93 -8.01 3.16
C VAL A 22 -5.52 -8.93 4.22
N LYS A 23 -6.18 -10.02 3.84
CA LYS A 23 -6.70 -11.02 4.78
C LYS A 23 -5.61 -11.62 5.69
N ARG A 24 -4.38 -11.79 5.21
CA ARG A 24 -3.25 -12.30 5.99
C ARG A 24 -2.61 -11.24 6.89
N LEU A 25 -2.51 -10.00 6.40
CA LEU A 25 -1.83 -8.91 7.08
C LEU A 25 -2.71 -8.20 8.10
N SER A 26 -3.97 -7.93 7.74
CA SER A 26 -4.90 -7.15 8.56
C SER A 26 -6.35 -7.49 8.23
N LEU A 27 -6.94 -8.38 9.04
CA LEU A 27 -8.37 -8.73 8.92
C LEU A 27 -9.30 -7.53 9.14
N VAL A 28 -8.90 -6.54 9.94
CA VAL A 28 -9.69 -5.34 10.20
C VAL A 28 -9.82 -4.44 8.97
N ASN A 29 -8.85 -4.49 8.05
CA ASN A 29 -8.85 -3.70 6.82
C ASN A 29 -9.58 -4.38 5.65
N LEU A 30 -9.95 -5.66 5.77
CA LEU A 30 -10.61 -6.41 4.69
C LEU A 30 -11.99 -5.82 4.28
N PRO A 31 -12.87 -5.37 5.19
CA PRO A 31 -14.13 -4.73 4.80
C PRO A 31 -13.93 -3.42 4.02
N GLN A 32 -12.92 -2.62 4.39
CA GLN A 32 -12.60 -1.39 3.67
C GLN A 32 -12.06 -1.69 2.27
N PHE A 33 -11.24 -2.74 2.13
CA PHE A 33 -10.79 -3.22 0.83
C PHE A 33 -11.96 -3.57 -0.08
N ASP A 34 -12.90 -4.39 0.40
CA ASP A 34 -14.05 -4.83 -0.37
C ASP A 34 -14.96 -3.65 -0.77
N LEU A 35 -15.18 -2.71 0.14
CA LEU A 35 -15.95 -1.50 -0.11
C LEU A 35 -15.31 -0.62 -1.19
N GLU A 36 -14.00 -0.41 -1.12
CA GLU A 36 -13.26 0.39 -2.11
C GLU A 36 -13.18 -0.31 -3.48
N ALA A 37 -13.07 -1.64 -3.51
CA ALA A 37 -13.11 -2.42 -4.73
C ALA A 37 -14.46 -2.23 -5.46
N GLY A 38 -15.57 -2.30 -4.72
CA GLY A 38 -16.91 -2.03 -5.25
C GLY A 38 -17.03 -0.62 -5.82
N ARG A 39 -16.64 0.40 -5.04
CA ARG A 39 -16.65 1.80 -5.50
C ARG A 39 -15.84 2.03 -6.76
N ALA A 40 -14.65 1.43 -6.86
CA ALA A 40 -13.80 1.55 -8.04
C ALA A 40 -14.44 0.90 -9.27
N PHE A 41 -15.11 -0.24 -9.10
CA PHE A 41 -15.84 -0.92 -10.18
C PHE A 41 -17.04 -0.11 -10.67
N ASP A 42 -17.83 0.43 -9.74
CA ASP A 42 -18.98 1.27 -10.06
C ASP A 42 -18.53 2.52 -10.81
N GLN A 43 -17.49 3.21 -10.31
CA GLN A 43 -16.94 4.40 -10.96
C GLN A 43 -16.37 4.10 -12.35
N ALA A 44 -15.68 2.97 -12.51
CA ALA A 44 -15.14 2.56 -13.80
C ALA A 44 -16.25 2.30 -14.82
N SER A 45 -17.32 1.64 -14.39
CA SER A 45 -18.52 1.39 -15.21
C SER A 45 -19.23 2.70 -15.58
N HIS A 46 -19.35 3.63 -14.63
CA HIS A 46 -20.02 4.92 -14.84
C HIS A 46 -19.26 5.85 -15.80
N THR A 47 -17.93 5.79 -15.77
CA THR A 47 -17.05 6.67 -16.57
C THR A 47 -16.53 6.04 -17.84
N GLY A 48 -16.70 4.72 -18.03
CA GLY A 48 -16.07 3.96 -19.11
C GLY A 48 -14.54 3.93 -19.03
N SER A 49 -13.95 4.19 -17.87
CA SER A 49 -12.51 4.30 -17.66
C SER A 49 -12.00 3.26 -16.66
N THR A 50 -10.84 2.66 -16.92
CA THR A 50 -10.20 1.75 -15.97
C THR A 50 -9.35 2.48 -14.91
N ALA A 51 -9.20 3.79 -15.01
CA ALA A 51 -8.40 4.58 -14.06
C ALA A 51 -8.83 4.40 -12.58
N PRO A 52 -10.14 4.35 -12.23
CA PRO A 52 -10.54 4.09 -10.85
C PRO A 52 -10.04 2.74 -10.30
N LEU A 53 -10.04 1.70 -11.15
CA LEU A 53 -9.50 0.38 -10.78
C LEU A 53 -7.98 0.43 -10.62
N GLN A 54 -7.27 1.14 -11.48
CA GLN A 54 -5.81 1.32 -11.36
C GLN A 54 -5.43 2.06 -10.07
N ILE A 55 -6.16 3.12 -9.72
CA ILE A 55 -5.96 3.87 -8.47
C ILE A 55 -6.22 2.97 -7.25
N PHE A 56 -7.30 2.20 -7.29
CA PHE A 56 -7.61 1.21 -6.24
C PHE A 56 -6.46 0.20 -6.06
N LEU A 57 -5.99 -0.41 -7.15
CA LEU A 57 -4.90 -1.39 -7.10
C LEU A 57 -3.59 -0.76 -6.61
N LYS A 58 -3.26 0.46 -7.05
CA LYS A 58 -2.06 1.17 -6.57
C LYS A 58 -2.13 1.43 -5.08
N ARG A 59 -3.24 1.99 -4.59
CA ARG A 59 -3.43 2.29 -3.16
C ARG A 59 -3.27 1.06 -2.28
N TRP A 60 -3.94 -0.04 -2.62
CA TRP A 60 -3.86 -1.27 -1.83
C TRP A 60 -2.55 -2.03 -2.05
N GLY A 61 -1.91 -1.86 -3.20
CA GLY A 61 -0.52 -2.28 -3.43
C GLY A 61 0.45 -1.61 -2.46
N VAL A 62 0.37 -0.29 -2.29
CA VAL A 62 1.17 0.47 -1.33
C VAL A 62 0.92 -0.01 0.11
N PHE A 63 -0.35 -0.17 0.49
CA PHE A 63 -0.71 -0.72 1.80
C PHE A 63 -0.03 -2.07 2.05
N VAL A 64 -0.14 -3.02 1.11
CA VAL A 64 0.48 -4.35 1.26
C VAL A 64 2.02 -4.25 1.27
N ALA A 65 2.63 -3.39 0.45
CA ALA A 65 4.08 -3.21 0.41
C ALA A 65 4.66 -2.66 1.75
N ILE A 66 3.85 -1.92 2.51
CA ILE A 66 4.20 -1.42 3.82
C ILE A 66 3.97 -2.49 4.89
N GLU A 67 2.73 -2.97 4.99
CA GLU A 67 2.27 -3.87 6.07
C GLU A 67 2.93 -5.26 6.02
N ARG A 68 3.38 -5.69 4.84
CA ARG A 68 4.13 -6.95 4.72
C ARG A 68 5.50 -6.90 5.40
N ASP A 69 6.06 -5.72 5.67
CA ASP A 69 7.30 -5.53 6.42
C ASP A 69 6.97 -4.92 7.80
N PRO A 70 6.97 -5.74 8.87
CA PRO A 70 6.57 -5.27 10.20
C PRO A 70 7.40 -4.09 10.72
N ARG A 71 8.66 -3.97 10.32
CA ARG A 71 9.50 -2.84 10.71
C ARG A 71 9.04 -1.58 9.98
N ARG A 72 8.89 -1.63 8.66
CA ARG A 72 8.38 -0.51 7.86
C ARG A 72 7.01 -0.05 8.36
N ALA A 73 6.11 -0.97 8.65
CA ALA A 73 4.78 -0.68 9.20
C ALA A 73 4.86 0.01 10.58
N ALA A 74 5.71 -0.49 11.49
CA ALA A 74 5.91 0.13 12.80
C ALA A 74 6.42 1.57 12.70
N HIS A 75 7.38 1.84 11.81
CA HIS A 75 7.86 3.19 11.54
C HIS A 75 6.75 4.11 11.00
N LEU A 76 5.94 3.62 10.06
CA LEU A 76 4.82 4.39 9.54
C LEU A 76 3.82 4.75 10.65
N HIS A 77 3.39 3.76 11.44
CA HIS A 77 2.38 3.99 12.48
C HIS A 77 2.89 4.92 13.58
N GLU A 78 4.17 4.84 13.96
CA GLU A 78 4.75 5.75 14.94
C GLU A 78 4.80 7.18 14.38
N ALA A 79 5.23 7.35 13.13
CA ALA A 79 5.22 8.65 12.48
C ALA A 79 3.78 9.20 12.33
N GLU A 80 2.81 8.37 11.96
CA GLU A 80 1.38 8.74 11.92
C GLU A 80 0.90 9.20 13.29
N ARG A 81 1.22 8.45 14.35
CA ARG A 81 0.89 8.79 15.75
C ARG A 81 1.46 10.15 16.15
N ILE A 82 2.75 10.40 15.88
CA ILE A 82 3.40 11.69 16.17
C ILE A 82 2.75 12.81 15.37
N SER A 83 2.44 12.59 14.09
CA SER A 83 1.83 13.61 13.22
C SER A 83 0.40 14.00 13.63
N GLN A 84 -0.28 13.13 14.38
CA GLN A 84 -1.64 13.35 14.90
C GLN A 84 -1.65 13.84 16.35
N ASP A 85 -0.49 13.81 17.03
CA ASP A 85 -0.35 14.28 18.41
C ASP A 85 -0.25 15.81 18.45
N GLY A 86 -1.33 16.46 18.89
CA GLY A 86 -1.38 17.92 19.02
C GLY A 86 -0.44 18.52 20.06
N SER A 87 0.22 17.68 20.87
CA SER A 87 1.26 18.09 21.82
C SER A 87 2.68 17.94 21.25
N ALA A 88 2.83 17.33 20.07
CA ALA A 88 4.12 17.25 19.40
C ALA A 88 4.63 18.64 19.02
N GLY A 89 5.91 18.90 19.28
CA GLY A 89 6.56 20.11 18.79
C GLY A 89 6.61 20.15 17.26
N GLU A 90 6.69 21.35 16.69
CA GLU A 90 6.72 21.57 15.24
C GLU A 90 7.80 20.74 14.53
N GLU A 91 8.99 20.63 15.12
CA GLU A 91 10.09 19.80 14.59
C GLU A 91 9.71 18.31 14.52
N ALA A 92 9.12 17.76 15.58
CA ALA A 92 8.70 16.37 15.64
C ALA A 92 7.56 16.08 14.64
N PHE A 93 6.61 17.01 14.51
CA PHE A 93 5.56 16.93 13.51
C PHE A 93 6.14 16.90 12.08
N HIS A 94 7.06 17.81 11.75
CA HIS A 94 7.67 17.84 10.42
C HIS A 94 8.52 16.61 10.12
N ALA A 95 9.29 16.13 11.10
CA ALA A 95 10.05 14.89 10.97
C ALA A 95 9.13 13.69 10.68
N ALA A 96 8.04 13.57 11.43
CA ALA A 96 7.04 12.51 11.23
C ALA A 96 6.37 12.59 9.85
N LYS A 97 5.99 13.79 9.39
CA LYS A 97 5.44 13.99 8.04
C LYS A 97 6.45 13.62 6.95
N ALA A 98 7.73 13.93 7.15
CA ALA A 98 8.79 13.55 6.22
C ALA A 98 8.98 12.04 6.17
N GLU A 99 8.95 11.35 7.31
CA GLU A 99 9.06 9.89 7.42
C GLU A 99 7.88 9.19 6.74
N ILE A 100 6.63 9.59 7.02
CA ILE A 100 5.42 9.09 6.35
C ILE A 100 5.58 9.20 4.83
N ASN A 101 5.94 10.38 4.34
CA ASN A 101 6.10 10.61 2.91
C ASN A 101 7.27 9.79 2.31
N GLY A 102 8.33 9.55 3.08
CA GLY A 102 9.45 8.68 2.69
C GLY A 102 8.99 7.24 2.49
N ILE A 103 8.34 6.67 3.49
CA ILE A 103 7.84 5.29 3.48
C ILE A 103 6.84 5.07 2.33
N LEU A 104 5.91 6.01 2.14
CA LEU A 104 4.93 5.94 1.05
C LEU A 104 5.62 5.94 -0.32
N ARG A 105 6.62 6.81 -0.54
CA ARG A 105 7.38 6.87 -1.80
C ARG A 105 8.17 5.59 -2.05
N GLU A 106 8.83 5.04 -1.03
CA GLU A 106 9.58 3.78 -1.16
C GLU A 106 8.65 2.62 -1.54
N ALA A 107 7.47 2.54 -0.90
CA ALA A 107 6.47 1.54 -1.23
C ALA A 107 5.92 1.71 -2.65
N GLU A 108 5.69 2.95 -3.10
CA GLU A 108 5.28 3.24 -4.49
C GLU A 108 6.35 2.83 -5.51
N GLN A 109 7.61 3.16 -5.26
CA GLN A 109 8.72 2.79 -6.14
C GLN A 109 8.92 1.27 -6.23
N GLU A 110 8.74 0.57 -5.11
CA GLU A 110 8.81 -0.89 -5.07
C GLU A 110 7.76 -1.52 -5.98
N ILE A 111 6.50 -1.10 -5.89
CA ILE A 111 5.42 -1.67 -6.69
C ILE A 111 5.56 -1.32 -8.18
N GLU A 112 6.01 -0.11 -8.50
CA GLU A 112 6.24 0.33 -9.88
C GLU A 112 7.40 -0.45 -10.51
N GLY A 113 8.50 -0.67 -9.77
CA GLY A 113 9.62 -1.49 -10.21
C GLY A 113 9.22 -2.95 -10.49
N LEU A 114 8.36 -3.53 -9.65
CA LEU A 114 7.85 -4.90 -9.85
C LEU A 114 6.92 -5.00 -11.06
N GLN A 115 6.09 -3.98 -11.31
CA GLN A 115 5.23 -3.94 -12.50
C GLN A 115 6.05 -3.83 -13.79
N LEU A 116 7.10 -3.00 -13.80
CA LEU A 116 8.01 -2.87 -14.94
C LEU A 116 8.75 -4.17 -15.24
N LEU A 117 9.28 -4.84 -14.21
CA LEU A 117 9.93 -6.14 -14.36
C LEU A 117 8.97 -7.17 -14.96
N ARG A 118 7.72 -7.21 -14.48
CA ARG A 118 6.71 -8.14 -15.00
C ARG A 118 6.33 -7.83 -16.45
N ALA A 119 6.18 -6.57 -16.82
CA ALA A 119 5.91 -6.17 -18.20
C ALA A 119 7.06 -6.61 -19.13
N SER A 120 8.30 -6.39 -18.72
CA SER A 120 9.49 -6.82 -19.48
C SER A 120 9.61 -8.34 -19.65
N LEU A 121 9.03 -9.14 -18.75
CA LEU A 121 9.03 -10.61 -18.83
C LEU A 121 7.87 -11.16 -19.67
N MET A 122 6.82 -10.36 -19.93
CA MET A 122 5.64 -10.79 -20.69
C MET A 122 5.69 -10.45 -22.18
N ASP A 123 6.63 -9.61 -22.62
CA ASP A 123 6.95 -9.36 -24.05
C ASP A 123 8.28 -10.04 -24.44
N PRO A 124 8.29 -11.35 -24.77
CA PRO A 124 9.40 -11.91 -25.52
C PRO A 124 9.21 -11.49 -26.99
N GLY A 125 10.09 -10.62 -27.47
CA GLY A 125 10.12 -10.23 -28.88
C GLY A 125 10.23 -11.39 -29.86
#